data_AF-A0A1E4MIU9-F1
#
_entry.id   AF-A0A1E4MIU9-F1
#
_cell.length_a   1.000
_cell.length_b   1.000
_cell.length_c   1.000
_cell.angle_alpha   90.00
_cell.angle_beta   90.00
_cell.angle_gamma   90.00
#
_symmetry.space_group_name_H-M   'P 1'
#
loop_
_entity.id
_entity.type
_entity.pdbx_description
1 polymer ?
#
loop_
_entity_poly.entity_id
_entity_poly.type
_entity_poly.pdbx_seq_one_letter_code
_entity_poly.pdbx_strand_id
1 'polypeptide(L)'
;MRKERREARERFGHKPYGTVQTHAHVARSRTGALARLFQSGALSADELGIALEIAAVHERIGRDATIQTASFETRVDKSRASDALFLERLGWVRREMAYSRWRARLPEICAGRGGTRIAPAAVLDLIAHDMGVTVVARRHRIHVRRARKLLCDALALWRGEFGTVCREVDDEALTIAHIGLH
;
A
#
# COMPACT_ATOMS: atom_id res chain seq x y z
N MET A 1 -16.49 6.88 23.60
CA MET A 1 -16.89 5.60 22.95
C MET A 1 -17.95 5.70 21.85
N ARG A 2 -19.21 6.13 22.10
CA ARG A 2 -20.24 6.23 21.01
C ARG A 2 -20.20 7.54 20.20
N LYS A 3 -19.77 8.66 20.80
CA LYS A 3 -19.70 9.98 20.14
C LYS A 3 -18.51 10.13 19.18
N GLU A 4 -17.32 9.68 19.57
CA GLU A 4 -16.10 9.72 18.73
C GLU A 4 -16.21 8.87 17.47
N ARG A 5 -16.90 7.71 17.54
CA ARG A 5 -17.16 6.84 16.38
C ARG A 5 -18.13 7.47 15.39
N ARG A 6 -19.02 8.35 15.85
CA ARG A 6 -19.99 9.05 15.01
C ARG A 6 -19.36 10.26 14.32
N GLU A 7 -18.56 11.04 15.04
CA GLU A 7 -17.80 12.16 14.47
C GLU A 7 -16.76 11.68 13.43
N ALA A 8 -16.15 10.50 13.64
CA ALA A 8 -15.28 9.87 12.65
C ALA A 8 -16.06 9.40 11.41
N ARG A 9 -17.26 8.81 11.57
CA ARG A 9 -18.10 8.42 10.43
C ARG A 9 -18.61 9.61 9.63
N GLU A 10 -18.96 10.72 10.28
CA GLU A 10 -19.45 11.93 9.62
C GLU A 10 -18.30 12.69 8.91
N ARG A 11 -17.08 12.72 9.46
CA ARG A 11 -15.91 13.36 8.82
C ARG A 11 -15.25 12.53 7.71
N PHE A 12 -15.39 11.21 7.73
CA PHE A 12 -14.66 10.29 6.83
C PHE A 12 -15.56 9.37 5.99
N GLY A 13 -16.88 9.40 6.18
CA GLY A 13 -17.84 8.52 5.49
C GLY A 13 -17.98 8.73 3.98
N HIS A 14 -17.44 9.83 3.44
CA HIS A 14 -17.47 10.17 2.02
C HIS A 14 -16.08 10.13 1.37
N LYS A 15 -15.03 9.73 2.11
CA LYS A 15 -13.69 9.50 1.57
C LYS A 15 -13.41 7.99 1.58
N PRO A 16 -13.21 7.34 0.43
CA PRO A 16 -12.98 5.88 0.35
C PRO A 16 -11.71 5.38 1.06
N TYR A 17 -10.90 6.28 1.64
CA TYR A 17 -9.49 6.05 1.95
C TYR A 17 -9.07 6.35 3.41
N GLY A 18 -10.03 6.50 4.33
CA GLY A 18 -9.73 6.86 5.74
C GLY A 18 -10.31 5.90 6.76
N THR A 19 -9.79 4.67 6.88
CA THR A 19 -10.16 3.75 7.97
C THR A 19 -9.38 4.07 9.25
N VAL A 20 -9.99 3.76 10.41
CA VAL A 20 -9.43 3.90 11.77
C VAL A 20 -8.04 3.24 11.93
N GLN A 21 -7.70 2.27 11.08
CA GLN A 21 -6.38 1.67 10.99
C GLN A 21 -5.26 2.68 10.67
N THR A 22 -5.54 3.70 9.86
CA THR A 22 -4.57 4.76 9.52
C THR A 22 -4.14 5.52 10.78
N HIS A 23 -5.05 5.79 11.72
CA HIS A 23 -4.72 6.47 12.97
C HIS A 23 -3.95 5.59 13.98
N ALA A 24 -4.28 4.30 14.09
CA ALA A 24 -3.58 3.38 14.99
C ALA A 24 -2.17 3.00 14.48
N HIS A 25 -1.93 3.10 13.18
CA HIS A 25 -0.64 2.82 12.57
C HIS A 25 0.30 4.05 12.58
N VAL A 26 -0.23 5.26 12.33
CA VAL A 26 0.51 6.53 12.51
C VAL A 26 1.07 6.70 13.93
N ALA A 27 0.38 6.18 14.96
CA ALA A 27 0.87 6.18 16.33
C ALA A 27 2.13 5.32 16.55
N ARG A 28 2.30 4.22 15.79
CA ARG A 28 3.50 3.37 15.82
C ARG A 28 4.66 3.97 15.01
N SER A 29 4.35 4.80 14.01
CA SER A 29 5.33 5.39 13.11
C SER A 29 6.18 6.52 13.70
N ARG A 30 5.99 6.93 14.97
CA ARG A 30 6.60 8.16 15.54
C ARG A 30 8.14 8.26 15.42
N THR A 31 8.84 7.17 15.10
CA THR A 31 10.31 7.11 15.02
C THR A 31 10.86 6.92 13.59
N GLY A 32 10.00 6.68 12.60
CA GLY A 32 10.39 6.31 11.24
C GLY A 32 10.90 7.45 10.34
N ALA A 33 11.52 7.13 9.20
CA ALA A 33 11.94 8.16 8.23
C ALA A 33 10.73 8.81 7.54
N LEU A 34 9.72 8.02 7.17
CA LEU A 34 8.46 8.51 6.59
C LEU A 34 7.70 9.42 7.56
N ALA A 35 7.69 9.11 8.86
CA ALA A 35 7.07 9.96 9.86
C ALA A 35 7.80 11.29 10.04
N ARG A 36 9.13 11.31 9.96
CA ARG A 36 9.91 12.56 9.94
C ARG A 36 9.64 13.40 8.69
N LEU A 37 9.40 12.77 7.53
CA LEU A 37 8.96 13.48 6.34
C LEU A 37 7.56 14.09 6.52
N PHE A 38 6.63 13.37 7.15
CA PHE A 38 5.31 13.93 7.49
C PHE A 38 5.42 15.10 8.49
N GLN A 39 6.18 14.94 9.56
CA GLN A 39 6.39 15.99 10.58
C GLN A 39 7.01 17.27 9.99
N SER A 40 7.87 17.13 8.98
CA SER A 40 8.46 18.27 8.26
C SER A 40 7.58 18.86 7.16
N GLY A 41 6.37 18.32 6.94
CA GLY A 41 5.46 18.73 5.87
C GLY A 41 5.87 18.27 4.46
N ALA A 42 6.87 17.39 4.37
CA ALA A 42 7.33 16.82 3.11
C ALA A 42 6.42 15.72 2.56
N LEU A 43 5.58 15.13 3.41
CA LEU A 43 4.49 14.23 3.05
C LEU A 43 3.20 14.74 3.70
N SER A 44 2.09 14.63 2.97
CA SER A 44 0.74 14.80 3.52
C SER A 44 0.33 13.58 4.37
N ALA A 45 -0.74 13.75 5.16
CA ALA A 45 -1.29 12.64 5.96
C ALA A 45 -1.76 11.47 5.06
N ASP A 46 -2.36 11.79 3.91
CA ASP A 46 -2.81 10.80 2.93
C ASP A 46 -1.63 10.03 2.34
N GLU A 47 -0.55 10.74 1.98
CA GLU A 47 0.68 10.12 1.46
C GLU A 47 1.38 9.23 2.48
N LEU A 48 1.40 9.65 3.75
CA LEU A 48 1.90 8.80 4.83
C LEU A 48 1.05 7.54 4.97
N GLY A 49 -0.28 7.66 4.94
CA GLY A 49 -1.19 6.52 5.00
C GLY A 49 -0.95 5.53 3.86
N ILE A 50 -0.78 6.03 2.63
CA ILE A 50 -0.46 5.21 1.45
C ILE A 50 0.88 4.50 1.59
N ALA A 51 1.93 5.21 2.04
CA ALA A 51 3.25 4.62 2.20
C ALA A 51 3.22 3.44 3.20
N LEU A 52 2.48 3.63 4.30
CA LEU A 52 2.32 2.60 5.33
C LEU A 52 1.46 1.41 4.84
N GLU A 53 0.43 1.67 4.03
CA GLU A 53 -0.36 0.61 3.38
C GLU A 53 0.52 -0.25 2.47
N ILE A 54 1.33 0.37 1.60
CA ILE A 54 2.26 -0.34 0.71
C ILE A 54 3.25 -1.17 1.53
N ALA A 55 3.83 -0.61 2.60
CA ALA A 55 4.77 -1.30 3.47
C ALA A 55 4.14 -2.55 4.13
N ALA A 56 2.90 -2.44 4.61
CA ALA A 56 2.17 -3.55 5.22
C ALA A 56 1.89 -4.68 4.21
N VAL A 57 1.54 -4.34 2.96
CA VAL A 57 1.33 -5.34 1.90
C VAL A 57 2.64 -6.03 1.52
N HIS A 58 3.72 -5.26 1.38
CA HIS A 58 5.05 -5.83 1.11
C HIS A 58 5.52 -6.79 2.21
N GLU A 59 5.38 -6.40 3.47
CA GLU A 59 5.74 -7.24 4.61
C GLU A 59 4.93 -8.54 4.62
N ARG A 60 3.62 -8.44 4.38
CA ARG A 60 2.74 -9.61 4.33
C ARG A 60 3.15 -10.58 3.23
N ILE A 61 3.34 -10.11 2.00
CA ILE A 61 3.76 -10.94 0.87
C ILE A 61 5.13 -11.61 1.17
N GLY A 62 6.06 -10.88 1.79
CA GLY A 62 7.35 -11.43 2.20
C GLY A 62 7.23 -12.55 3.24
N ARG A 63 6.32 -12.39 4.22
CA ARG A 63 6.02 -13.44 5.21
C ARG A 63 5.35 -14.64 4.57
N ASP A 64 4.36 -14.45 3.71
CA ASP A 64 3.65 -15.53 3.03
C ASP A 64 4.57 -16.33 2.10
N ALA A 65 5.50 -15.67 1.39
CA ALA A 65 6.53 -16.36 0.61
C ALA A 65 7.46 -17.19 1.49
N THR A 66 7.85 -16.67 2.67
CA THR A 66 8.68 -17.39 3.65
C THR A 66 7.94 -18.61 4.22
N ILE A 67 6.65 -18.47 4.50
CA ILE A 67 5.79 -19.57 4.98
C ILE A 67 5.60 -20.61 3.86
N GLN A 68 5.30 -20.22 2.62
CA GLN A 68 5.15 -21.17 1.51
C GLN A 68 6.44 -21.96 1.24
N THR A 69 7.62 -21.34 1.37
CA THR A 69 8.90 -22.08 1.31
C THR A 69 9.11 -23.05 2.47
N ALA A 70 8.45 -22.81 3.61
CA ALA A 70 8.51 -23.66 4.80
C ALA A 70 7.32 -24.63 4.96
N SER A 71 6.24 -24.48 4.18
CA SER A 71 4.94 -25.13 4.39
C SER A 71 4.37 -25.79 3.13
N PHE A 72 5.20 -26.51 2.37
CA PHE A 72 4.71 -27.45 1.35
C PHE A 72 3.97 -28.67 1.93
N GLU A 73 3.77 -28.75 3.24
CA GLU A 73 2.95 -29.76 3.92
C GLU A 73 1.97 -29.13 4.92
N THR A 74 0.92 -28.40 4.50
CA THR A 74 -0.30 -28.36 5.34
C THR A 74 -1.56 -28.04 4.53
N ARG A 75 -2.54 -28.95 4.63
CA ARG A 75 -3.86 -28.90 3.98
C ARG A 75 -4.65 -27.64 4.34
N VAL A 76 -5.35 -27.08 3.35
CA VAL A 76 -6.32 -26.00 3.52
C VAL A 76 -7.70 -26.57 3.81
N ASP A 77 -8.24 -26.26 5.00
CA ASP A 77 -9.63 -26.51 5.38
C ASP A 77 -10.51 -25.30 5.01
N LYS A 78 -11.65 -25.56 4.36
CA LYS A 78 -12.57 -24.53 3.86
C LYS A 78 -13.75 -24.38 4.82
N SER A 79 -13.68 -23.39 5.71
CA SER A 79 -14.81 -22.98 6.54
C SER A 79 -15.48 -21.70 6.02
N ARG A 80 -16.82 -21.64 6.07
CA ARG A 80 -17.67 -20.50 5.69
C ARG A 80 -17.34 -19.28 6.56
N ALA A 81 -16.69 -18.29 5.97
CA ALA A 81 -16.35 -17.03 6.65
C ALA A 81 -17.58 -16.10 6.74
N SER A 82 -17.75 -15.41 7.87
CA SER A 82 -18.76 -14.33 8.03
C SER A 82 -18.48 -13.15 7.10
N ASP A 83 -19.50 -12.38 6.72
CA ASP A 83 -19.40 -11.21 5.81
C ASP A 83 -18.27 -10.23 6.17
N ALA A 84 -18.01 -9.99 7.46
CA ALA A 84 -16.92 -9.12 7.91
C ALA A 84 -15.53 -9.68 7.53
N LEU A 85 -15.32 -10.98 7.71
CA LEU A 85 -14.09 -11.68 7.32
C LEU A 85 -13.96 -11.77 5.80
N PHE A 86 -15.09 -11.88 5.08
CA PHE A 86 -15.11 -11.84 3.62
C PHE A 86 -14.66 -10.48 3.09
N LEU A 87 -15.23 -9.38 3.60
CA LEU A 87 -14.86 -8.02 3.21
C LEU A 87 -13.39 -7.70 3.55
N GLU A 88 -12.91 -8.16 4.70
CA GLU A 88 -11.49 -8.03 5.06
C GLU A 88 -10.59 -8.79 4.07
N ARG A 89 -10.93 -10.04 3.73
CA ARG A 89 -10.20 -10.83 2.73
C ARG A 89 -10.21 -10.17 1.36
N LEU A 90 -11.36 -9.68 0.90
CA LEU A 90 -11.50 -8.98 -0.38
C LEU A 90 -10.64 -7.70 -0.42
N GLY A 91 -10.62 -6.95 0.69
CA GLY A 91 -9.76 -5.79 0.84
C GLY A 91 -8.27 -6.12 0.76
N TRP A 92 -7.85 -7.30 1.20
CA TRP A 92 -6.47 -7.77 1.04
C TRP A 92 -6.15 -8.22 -0.38
N VAL A 93 -7.06 -8.94 -1.04
CA VAL A 93 -6.91 -9.33 -2.45
C VAL A 93 -6.70 -8.09 -3.34
N ARG A 94 -7.52 -7.04 -3.16
CA ARG A 94 -7.36 -5.77 -3.90
C ARG A 94 -5.99 -5.15 -3.69
N ARG A 95 -5.48 -5.16 -2.46
CA ARG A 95 -4.17 -4.61 -2.12
C ARG A 95 -3.02 -5.42 -2.72
N GLU A 96 -3.09 -6.74 -2.68
CA GLU A 96 -2.07 -7.63 -3.26
C GLU A 96 -2.02 -7.51 -4.79
N MET A 97 -3.18 -7.45 -5.44
CA MET A 97 -3.29 -7.19 -6.89
C MET A 97 -2.72 -5.82 -7.25
N ALA A 98 -3.11 -4.77 -6.52
CA ALA A 98 -2.61 -3.42 -6.74
C ALA A 98 -1.10 -3.34 -6.52
N TYR A 99 -0.58 -4.00 -5.49
CA TYR A 99 0.85 -4.08 -5.21
C TYR A 99 1.63 -4.75 -6.34
N SER A 100 1.11 -5.85 -6.88
CA SER A 100 1.74 -6.55 -8.01
C SER A 100 1.82 -5.65 -9.24
N ARG A 101 0.73 -4.94 -9.58
CA ARG A 101 0.70 -3.98 -10.70
C ARG A 101 1.62 -2.79 -10.46
N TRP A 102 1.53 -2.19 -9.28
CA TRP A 102 2.37 -1.08 -8.86
C TRP A 102 3.86 -1.43 -8.99
N ARG A 103 4.29 -2.60 -8.46
CA ARG A 103 5.67 -3.08 -8.55
C ARG A 103 6.09 -3.30 -10.01
N ALA A 104 5.22 -3.86 -10.85
CA ALA A 104 5.51 -4.06 -12.27
C ALA A 104 5.75 -2.75 -13.03
N ARG A 105 5.12 -1.64 -12.60
CA ARG A 105 5.24 -0.32 -13.22
C ARG A 105 6.32 0.59 -12.62
N LEU A 106 6.88 0.24 -11.47
CA LEU A 106 8.02 0.98 -10.89
C LEU A 106 9.19 1.24 -11.86
N PRO A 107 9.58 0.30 -12.75
CA PRO A 107 10.59 0.57 -13.77
C PRO A 107 10.30 1.80 -14.63
N GLU A 108 9.04 2.10 -14.95
CA GLU A 108 8.65 3.25 -15.78
C GLU A 108 9.02 4.58 -15.11
N ILE A 109 8.71 4.74 -13.82
CA ILE A 109 9.03 5.96 -13.08
C ILE A 109 10.53 6.04 -12.71
N CYS A 110 11.19 4.89 -12.63
CA CYS A 110 12.63 4.79 -12.33
C CYS A 110 13.51 5.04 -13.56
N ALA A 111 12.99 4.91 -14.78
CA ALA A 111 13.70 5.06 -16.06
C ALA A 111 13.98 6.53 -16.45
N GLY A 112 14.38 7.39 -15.50
CA GLY A 112 14.45 8.86 -15.66
C GLY A 112 15.02 9.38 -17.00
N ARG A 113 14.56 10.57 -17.42
CA ARG A 113 15.10 11.28 -18.59
C ARG A 113 16.62 11.44 -18.46
N GLY A 114 17.38 10.95 -19.44
CA GLY A 114 18.84 11.06 -19.49
C GLY A 114 19.63 9.75 -19.32
N GLY A 115 18.99 8.58 -19.38
CA GLY A 115 19.69 7.28 -19.41
C GLY A 115 20.16 6.75 -18.04
N THR A 116 19.98 7.52 -16.96
CA THR A 116 20.23 7.03 -15.59
C THR A 116 19.15 6.02 -15.19
N ARG A 117 19.46 4.73 -15.24
CA ARG A 117 18.59 3.67 -14.77
C ARG A 117 18.65 3.57 -13.25
N ILE A 118 17.54 3.89 -12.58
CA ILE A 118 17.40 3.73 -11.13
C ILE A 118 16.81 2.36 -10.86
N ALA A 119 17.34 1.62 -9.89
CA ALA A 119 16.77 0.34 -9.51
C ALA A 119 15.42 0.56 -8.80
N PRO A 120 14.35 -0.21 -9.12
CA PRO A 120 13.09 -0.18 -8.37
C PRO A 120 13.26 -0.42 -6.86
N ALA A 121 14.34 -1.10 -6.47
CA ALA A 121 14.75 -1.27 -5.07
C ALA A 121 14.89 0.06 -4.31
N ALA A 122 15.22 1.18 -4.98
CA ALA A 122 15.27 2.49 -4.34
C ALA A 122 13.91 2.93 -3.77
N VAL A 123 12.81 2.57 -4.43
CA VAL A 123 11.45 2.87 -3.96
C VAL A 123 11.10 1.98 -2.77
N LEU A 124 11.47 0.70 -2.81
CA LEU A 124 11.25 -0.23 -1.69
C LEU A 124 12.08 0.17 -0.46
N ASP A 125 13.32 0.62 -0.65
CA ASP A 125 14.14 1.15 0.44
C ASP A 125 13.46 2.34 1.13
N LEU A 126 12.85 3.25 0.37
CA LEU A 126 12.12 4.40 0.92
C LEU A 126 10.85 4.01 1.68
N ILE A 127 10.08 3.08 1.14
CA ILE A 127 8.71 2.79 1.62
C ILE A 127 8.71 1.57 2.53
N ALA A 128 9.13 0.42 2.03
CA ALA A 128 9.06 -0.85 2.74
C ALA A 128 10.14 -0.99 3.83
N HIS A 129 11.31 -0.40 3.62
CA HIS A 129 12.41 -0.43 4.59
C HIS A 129 12.52 0.86 5.41
N ASP A 130 11.59 1.81 5.21
CA ASP A 130 11.52 3.09 5.91
C ASP A 130 12.88 3.82 5.98
N MET A 131 13.66 3.76 4.89
CA MET A 131 14.96 4.42 4.81
C MET A 131 14.79 5.92 4.49
N GLY A 132 15.61 6.74 5.13
CA GLY A 132 15.64 8.18 4.88
C GLY A 132 16.07 8.53 3.44
N VAL A 133 15.45 9.57 2.88
CA VAL A 133 15.69 10.03 1.49
C VAL A 133 17.17 10.27 1.20
N THR A 134 17.93 10.83 2.15
CA THR A 134 19.37 11.06 2.00
C THR A 134 20.18 9.76 1.96
N VAL A 135 19.78 8.76 2.75
CA VAL A 135 20.41 7.44 2.79
C VAL A 135 20.17 6.70 1.48
N VAL A 136 18.93 6.70 0.99
CA VAL A 136 18.56 6.07 -0.29
C VAL A 136 19.26 6.77 -1.45
N ALA A 137 19.27 8.11 -1.45
CA ALA A 137 19.96 8.91 -2.46
C ALA A 137 21.44 8.52 -2.59
N ARG A 138 22.14 8.39 -1.45
CA ARG A 138 23.53 7.92 -1.42
C ARG A 138 23.67 6.48 -1.89
N ARG A 139 22.83 5.57 -1.39
CA ARG A 139 22.88 4.12 -1.71
C ARG A 139 22.70 3.85 -3.19
N HIS A 140 21.74 4.53 -3.82
CA HIS A 140 21.40 4.37 -5.23
C HIS A 140 22.08 5.38 -6.15
N ARG A 141 23.00 6.20 -5.63
CA ARG A 141 23.76 7.22 -6.38
C ARG A 141 22.87 8.18 -7.17
N ILE A 142 21.79 8.64 -6.56
CA ILE A 142 20.85 9.62 -7.14
C ILE A 142 20.80 10.89 -6.29
N HIS A 143 20.45 12.01 -6.91
CA HIS A 143 20.24 13.25 -6.16
C HIS A 143 19.09 13.12 -5.15
N VAL A 144 19.22 13.75 -3.98
CA VAL A 144 18.17 13.77 -2.92
C VAL A 144 16.82 14.26 -3.47
N ARG A 145 16.84 15.30 -4.32
CA ARG A 145 15.63 15.79 -4.99
C ARG A 145 14.98 14.72 -5.87
N ARG A 146 15.79 13.88 -6.54
CA ARG A 146 15.29 12.78 -7.37
C ARG A 146 14.73 11.64 -6.52
N ALA A 147 15.39 11.27 -5.42
CA ALA A 147 14.87 10.28 -4.47
C ALA A 147 13.51 10.73 -3.87
N ARG A 148 13.39 12.01 -3.50
CA ARG A 148 12.12 12.58 -3.04
C ARG A 148 11.04 12.53 -4.12
N LYS A 149 11.38 12.91 -5.35
CA LYS A 149 10.45 12.83 -6.47
C LYS A 149 9.99 11.39 -6.71
N LEU A 150 10.90 10.42 -6.67
CA LEU A 150 10.55 8.99 -6.81
C LEU A 150 9.57 8.53 -5.74
N LEU A 151 9.74 8.95 -4.49
CA LEU A 151 8.78 8.66 -3.43
C LEU A 151 7.38 9.17 -3.82
N CYS A 152 7.25 10.46 -4.13
CA CYS A 152 5.97 11.06 -4.49
C CYS A 152 5.34 10.39 -5.74
N ASP A 153 6.13 10.19 -6.80
CA ASP A 153 5.70 9.54 -8.04
C ASP A 153 5.19 8.11 -7.75
N ALA A 154 5.88 7.37 -6.88
CA ALA A 154 5.47 6.01 -6.49
C ALA A 154 4.18 5.99 -5.66
N LEU A 155 3.99 6.94 -4.74
CA LEU A 155 2.75 7.06 -3.95
C LEU A 155 1.57 7.49 -4.83
N ALA A 156 1.80 8.32 -5.84
CA ALA A 156 0.78 8.69 -6.83
C ALA A 156 0.42 7.49 -7.72
N LEU A 157 1.42 6.72 -8.17
CA LEU A 157 1.22 5.50 -8.93
C LEU A 157 0.37 4.48 -8.16
N TRP A 158 0.64 4.28 -6.86
CA TRP A 158 -0.18 3.41 -6.02
C TRP A 158 -1.64 3.81 -6.02
N ARG A 159 -1.94 5.11 -5.84
CA ARG A 159 -3.32 5.61 -5.87
C ARG A 159 -4.04 5.25 -7.17
N GLY A 160 -3.34 5.39 -8.30
CA GLY A 160 -3.87 5.04 -9.62
C GLY A 160 -4.15 3.54 -9.77
N GLU A 161 -3.18 2.70 -9.40
CA GLU A 161 -3.31 1.24 -9.51
C GLU A 161 -4.35 0.68 -8.54
N PHE A 162 -4.34 1.11 -7.28
CA PHE A 162 -5.31 0.65 -6.28
C PHE A 162 -6.74 1.07 -6.63
N GLY A 163 -6.94 2.31 -7.11
CA GLY A 163 -8.23 2.77 -7.60
C GLY A 163 -8.72 2.02 -8.84
N THR A 164 -7.81 1.53 -9.68
CA THR A 164 -8.14 0.70 -10.85
C THR A 164 -8.56 -0.70 -10.43
N VAL A 165 -7.78 -1.34 -9.56
CA VAL A 165 -8.10 -2.67 -9.03
C VAL A 165 -9.41 -2.69 -8.26
N CYS A 166 -9.70 -1.66 -7.45
CA CYS A 166 -10.98 -1.59 -6.74
C CYS A 166 -12.17 -1.64 -7.71
N ARG A 167 -12.12 -0.84 -8.79
CA ARG A 167 -13.18 -0.82 -9.82
C ARG A 167 -13.32 -2.18 -10.51
N GLU A 168 -12.22 -2.78 -10.95
CA GLU A 168 -12.26 -4.08 -11.64
C GLU A 168 -12.81 -5.21 -10.76
N VAL A 169 -12.40 -5.27 -9.49
CA VAL A 169 -12.88 -6.30 -8.55
C VAL A 169 -14.34 -6.07 -8.16
N ASP A 170 -14.77 -4.80 -8.05
CA ASP A 170 -16.19 -4.47 -7.83
C ASP A 170 -17.05 -4.91 -9.03
N ASP A 171 -16.58 -4.67 -10.27
CA ASP A 171 -17.27 -5.09 -11.50
C ASP A 171 -17.37 -6.62 -11.64
N GLU A 172 -16.29 -7.34 -11.32
CA GLU A 172 -16.26 -8.82 -11.31
C GLU A 172 -17.21 -9.40 -10.25
N ALA A 173 -17.20 -8.82 -9.03
CA ALA A 173 -18.10 -9.23 -7.96
C ALA A 173 -19.57 -8.99 -8.32
N LEU A 174 -19.90 -7.87 -8.98
CA LEU A 174 -21.23 -7.57 -9.49
C LEU A 174 -21.66 -8.57 -10.58
N THR A 175 -20.74 -8.94 -11.47
CA THR A 175 -21.00 -9.91 -12.55
C THR A 175 -21.32 -11.31 -11.99
N ILE A 176 -20.55 -11.77 -11.00
CA ILE A 176 -20.80 -13.06 -10.33
C ILE A 176 -22.16 -13.05 -9.60
N ALA A 177 -22.50 -11.94 -8.93
CA ALA A 177 -23.79 -11.81 -8.27
C ALA A 177 -24.97 -11.85 -9.25
N HIS A 178 -24.81 -11.30 -10.46
CA HIS A 178 -25.83 -11.33 -11.49
C HIS A 178 -26.03 -12.74 -12.10
N ILE A 179 -24.93 -13.49 -12.30
CA ILE A 179 -24.98 -14.86 -12.82
C ILE A 179 -25.57 -15.86 -11.80
N GLY A 180 -25.36 -15.64 -10.50
CA GLY A 180 -25.92 -16.49 -9.44
C GLY A 180 -27.40 -16.25 -9.09
N LEU A 181 -28.07 -15.31 -9.75
CA LEU A 181 -29.49 -14.99 -9.57
C LEU A 181 -30.39 -15.54 -10.69
N HIS A 182 -29.86 -16.40 -11.56
CA HIS A 182 -30.57 -17.16 -12.59
C HIS A 182 -30.42 -18.66 -12.37
#